data_AF-A0A350ID92-F1
#
_entry.id   AF-A0A350ID92-F1
#
_cell.length_a   1.000
_cell.length_b   1.000
_cell.length_c   1.000
_cell.angle_alpha   90.00
_cell.angle_beta   90.00
_cell.angle_gamma   90.00
#
_symmetry.space_group_name_H-M   'P 1'
#
loop_
_entity.id
_entity.type
_entity.pdbx_description
1 polymer ?
#
loop_
_entity_poly.entity_id
_entity_poly.type
_entity_poly.pdbx_seq_one_letter_code
_entity_poly.pdbx_strand_id
1 'polypeptide(L)' 'MPIIPIESNRMPEHGGPQDRGSADAYYGRNYDPHWYPLGTHKGERIEVSSMSLDEIEEYKYGYDNEQDRKDWG' A
#
# COMPACT_ATOMS: atom_id res chain seq x y z
N MET A 1 5.74 22.28 -29.76
CA MET A 1 5.19 21.95 -28.44
C MET A 1 5.31 20.45 -28.28
N PRO A 2 6.09 19.90 -27.33
CA PRO A 2 6.11 18.46 -27.14
C PRO A 2 4.86 18.04 -26.37
N ILE A 3 4.15 17.06 -26.94
CA ILE A 3 3.06 16.33 -26.30
C ILE A 3 3.62 15.55 -25.11
N ILE A 4 3.09 15.79 -23.91
CA ILE A 4 3.37 14.95 -22.74
C ILE A 4 2.51 13.68 -22.91
N PRO A 5 3.08 12.47 -22.97
CA PRO A 5 2.28 11.27 -22.87
C PRO A 5 1.86 11.16 -21.40
N ILE A 6 0.57 11.40 -21.12
CA ILE A 6 -0.03 11.05 -19.83
C ILE A 6 -0.25 9.53 -19.78
N GLU A 7 0.84 8.77 -19.74
CA GLU A 7 0.76 7.38 -19.30
C GLU A 7 0.59 7.39 -17.77
N SER A 8 -0.66 7.41 -17.32
CA SER A 8 -0.97 6.87 -15.99
C SER A 8 -2.03 5.80 -16.19
N ASN A 9 -1.50 4.65 -16.62
CA ASN A 9 -2.14 3.36 -16.62
C ASN A 9 -2.67 3.06 -15.20
N ARG A 10 -3.92 3.47 -14.92
CA ARG A 10 -4.69 3.13 -13.71
C ARG A 10 -5.06 1.63 -13.69
N MET A 11 -4.08 0.75 -13.85
CA MET A 11 -4.23 -0.62 -13.37
C MET A 11 -4.05 -0.55 -11.85
N PRO A 12 -4.84 -1.29 -11.04
CA PRO A 12 -4.56 -1.38 -9.62
C PRO A 12 -3.16 -2.01 -9.51
N GLU A 13 -2.15 -1.19 -9.26
CA GLU A 13 -0.79 -1.65 -9.09
C GLU A 13 -0.80 -2.46 -7.80
N HIS A 14 -0.82 -3.78 -7.96
CA HIS A 14 -0.62 -4.74 -6.87
C HIS A 14 0.55 -4.25 -6.01
N GLY A 15 0.27 -3.79 -4.79
CA GLY A 15 1.28 -3.17 -3.92
C GLY A 15 1.02 -1.72 -3.50
N GLY A 16 -0.17 -1.16 -3.75
CA GLY A 16 -0.57 0.13 -3.19
C GLY A 16 -0.73 0.13 -1.65
N PRO A 17 -1.05 1.30 -1.05
CA PRO A 17 -1.21 1.43 0.40
C PRO A 17 -2.24 0.46 0.99
N GLN A 18 -3.40 0.30 0.32
CA GLN A 18 -4.44 -0.64 0.74
C GLN A 18 -3.95 -2.09 0.77
N ASP A 19 -3.30 -2.55 -0.31
CA ASP A 19 -2.74 -3.90 -0.37
C ASP A 19 -1.70 -4.12 0.73
N ARG A 20 -0.91 -3.08 1.04
CA ARG A 20 0.07 -3.16 2.11
C ARG A 20 -0.58 -3.23 3.48
N GLY A 21 -1.61 -2.45 3.74
CA GLY A 21 -2.40 -2.51 4.97
C GLY A 21 -3.02 -3.89 5.20
N SER A 22 -3.66 -4.45 4.16
CA SER A 22 -4.22 -5.81 4.21
C SER A 22 -3.13 -6.85 4.44
N ALA A 23 -1.99 -6.77 3.75
CA ALA A 23 -0.88 -7.68 3.97
C ALA A 23 -0.34 -7.60 5.41
N ASP A 24 -0.14 -6.40 5.95
CA ASP A 24 0.36 -6.23 7.31
C ASP A 24 -0.63 -6.79 8.34
N ALA A 25 -1.92 -6.55 8.16
CA ALA A 25 -2.96 -7.14 8.99
C ALA A 25 -2.98 -8.67 8.87
N TYR A 26 -2.95 -9.23 7.65
CA TYR A 26 -2.93 -10.67 7.39
C TYR A 26 -1.76 -11.37 8.09
N TYR A 27 -0.56 -10.79 8.04
CA TYR A 27 0.61 -11.35 8.74
C TYR A 27 0.66 -11.03 10.25
N GLY A 28 -0.33 -10.32 10.80
CA GLY A 28 -0.39 -9.94 12.21
C GLY A 28 0.67 -8.90 12.61
N ARG A 29 1.10 -8.05 11.67
CA ARG A 29 2.03 -6.95 11.94
C ARG A 29 1.29 -5.79 12.58
N ASN A 30 2.01 -4.95 13.31
CA ASN A 30 1.44 -3.75 13.90
C ASN A 30 0.98 -2.77 12.80
N TYR A 31 -0.02 -1.95 13.15
CA TYR A 31 -0.46 -0.83 12.32
C TYR A 31 0.69 0.17 12.15
N ASP A 32 1.23 0.25 10.94
CA ASP A 32 2.35 1.10 10.58
C ASP A 32 2.13 1.58 9.15
N PRO A 33 1.50 2.74 8.92
CA PRO A 33 1.19 3.19 7.56
C PRO A 33 2.46 3.40 6.75
N HIS A 34 2.62 2.56 5.72
CA HIS A 34 3.68 2.68 4.74
C HIS A 34 3.31 1.91 3.48
N TRP A 35 4.01 2.19 2.38
CA TRP A 35 3.89 1.40 1.16
C TRP A 35 5.16 1.49 0.31
N TYR A 36 5.21 0.68 -0.75
CA TYR A 36 6.35 0.60 -1.66
C TYR A 36 5.87 0.81 -3.09
N PRO A 37 6.32 1.87 -3.79
CA PRO A 37 5.81 2.22 -5.11
C PRO A 37 6.22 1.24 -6.20
N LEU A 38 7.24 0.41 -5.96
CA LEU A 38 7.66 -0.65 -6.89
C LEU A 38 7.22 -2.05 -6.43
N GLY A 39 6.27 -2.11 -5.49
CA GLY A 39 5.78 -3.33 -4.86
C GLY A 39 6.51 -3.71 -3.57
N THR A 40 5.92 -4.62 -2.80
CA THR A 40 6.38 -4.98 -1.45
C THR A 40 7.89 -5.27 -1.37
N HIS A 41 8.58 -4.50 -0.51
CA HIS A 41 10.03 -4.55 -0.30
C HIS A 41 10.89 -4.24 -1.54
N LYS A 42 10.33 -3.57 -2.55
CA LYS A 42 11.05 -3.07 -3.71
C LYS A 42 10.97 -1.55 -3.78
N GLY A 43 12.13 -0.91 -3.97
CA GLY A 43 12.21 0.54 -4.05
C GLY A 43 12.22 1.23 -2.69
N GLU A 44 11.90 2.51 -2.70
CA GLU A 44 11.86 3.37 -1.51
C GLU A 44 10.62 3.06 -0.65
N ARG A 45 10.80 2.95 0.65
CA ARG A 45 9.69 2.83 1.60
C ARG A 45 9.12 4.23 1.82
N ILE A 46 7.86 4.44 1.43
CA ILE A 46 7.17 5.68 1.74
C ILE A 46 6.59 5.55 3.15
N GLU A 47 7.21 6.27 4.08
CA GLU A 47 6.76 6.38 5.48
C GLU A 47 5.48 7.21 5.58
N VAL A 48 4.71 7.02 6.66
CA VAL A 48 3.53 7.84 6.99
C VAL A 48 3.77 9.35 6.91
N SER A 49 4.99 9.82 7.21
CA SER A 49 5.36 11.24 7.12
C SER A 49 5.40 11.79 5.70
N SER A 50 5.58 10.89 4.73
CA SER A 50 5.68 11.19 3.31
C SER A 50 4.46 10.73 2.52
N MET A 51 3.49 10.08 3.19
CA MET A 51 2.22 9.68 2.60
C MET A 51 1.23 10.84 2.58
N SER A 52 0.37 10.87 1.57
CA SER A 52 -0.82 11.72 1.57
C SER A 52 -1.90 11.16 2.51
N LEU A 53 -2.86 12.01 2.90
CA LEU A 53 -3.98 11.56 3.73
C LEU A 53 -4.77 10.43 3.08
N ASP A 54 -5.02 10.52 1.77
CA ASP A 54 -5.74 9.50 1.01
C ASP A 54 -5.00 8.16 1.05
N GLU A 55 -3.67 8.15 0.90
CA GLU A 55 -2.86 6.93 0.98
C GLU A 55 -2.89 6.31 2.40
N ILE A 56 -2.94 7.13 3.45
CA ILE A 56 -3.04 6.65 4.83
C ILE A 56 -4.44 6.04 5.06
N GLU A 57 -5.49 6.65 4.53
CA GLU A 57 -6.85 6.12 4.60
C GLU A 57 -6.98 4.81 3.83
N GLU A 58 -6.38 4.69 2.65
CA GLU A 58 -6.30 3.44 1.88
C GLU A 58 -5.57 2.34 2.67
N TYR A 59 -4.41 2.64 3.25
CA TYR A 59 -3.69 1.70 4.11
C TYR A 59 -4.55 1.25 5.28
N LYS A 60 -5.19 2.21 5.97
CA LYS A 60 -6.08 1.92 7.09
C LYS A 60 -7.26 1.06 6.68
N TYR A 61 -7.88 1.36 5.54
CA TYR A 61 -8.97 0.57 5.00
C TYR A 61 -8.54 -0.88 4.76
N GLY A 62 -7.39 -1.10 4.13
CA GLY A 62 -6.85 -2.45 3.92
C GLY A 62 -6.57 -3.19 5.24
N TYR A 63 -5.95 -2.51 6.20
CA TYR A 63 -5.61 -3.10 7.49
C TYR A 63 -6.85 -3.48 8.32
N ASP A 64 -7.87 -2.60 8.35
CA ASP A 64 -9.09 -2.78 9.13
C ASP A 64 -10.05 -3.81 8.48
N ASN A 65 -10.08 -3.90 7.14
CA ASN A 65 -10.97 -4.82 6.43
C ASN A 65 -10.38 -6.21 6.19
N GLU A 66 -9.09 -6.42 6.48
CA GLU A 66 -8.50 -7.75 6.42
C GLU A 66 -9.01 -8.60 7.58
N GLN A 67 -9.89 -9.56 7.26
CA GLN A 67 -10.53 -10.46 8.23
C GLN A 67 -9.74 -11.75 8.44
N ASP A 68 -8.90 -12.13 7.47
CA ASP A 68 -8.07 -13.32 7.60
C ASP A 68 -6.76 -12.98 8.31
N ARG A 69 -6.20 -14.01 8.95
CA ARG A 69 -4.88 -13.95 9.57
C ARG A 69 -4.11 -15.19 9.17
N LYS A 70 -2.82 -15.00 8.89
CA LYS A 70 -1.89 -16.08 8.62
C LYS A 70 -1.79 -16.95 9.87
N ASP A 71 -2.27 -18.18 9.76
CA ASP A 71 -1.97 -19.23 10.73
C ASP A 71 -0.52 -19.68 10.54
N TRP A 72 0.25 -19.66 11.62
CA TRP A 72 1.68 -19.99 11.61
C TRP A 72 1.96 -21.47 11.84
N GLY A 73 0.95 -22.26 12.24
CA GLY A 73 1.01 -23.74 12.28
C GLY A 73 2.03 -24.33 13.25
#